data_AF-A0A495WGZ1-F1
#
_entry.id   AF-A0A495WGZ1-F1
#
_cell.length_a   1.000
_cell.length_b   1.000
_cell.length_c   1.000
_cell.angle_alpha   90.00
_cell.angle_beta   90.00
_cell.angle_gamma   90.00
#
_symmetry.space_group_name_H-M   'P 1'
#
loop_
_entity.id
_entity.type
_entity.pdbx_description
1 polymer ?
#
loop_
_entity_poly.entity_id
_entity_poly.type
_entity_poly.pdbx_seq_one_letter_code
_entity_poly.pdbx_strand_id
1 'polypeptide(L)'
;MSNAQAKCERTGKVIPLSEGAYVASPGTGEWAFVATDAPEQPSDYSVAVASLSKSPEALVDWVAHLNEKSWFDPKKLADFFTRFRKQNNLFHAL
;
A
#
# COMPACT_ATOMS: atom_id res chain seq x y z
N MET A 1 12.93 -5.08 12.74
CA MET A 1 11.88 -4.53 11.86
C MET A 1 12.19 -3.07 11.65
N SER A 2 12.18 -2.60 10.41
CA SER A 2 12.55 -1.23 10.04
C SER A 2 11.61 -0.22 10.71
N ASN A 3 12.17 0.85 11.29
CA ASN A 3 11.42 1.98 11.89
C ASN A 3 10.92 2.97 10.81
N ALA A 4 10.75 2.53 9.57
CA ALA A 4 10.29 3.40 8.49
C ALA A 4 8.87 3.92 8.79
N GLN A 5 8.70 5.23 8.68
CA GLN A 5 7.42 5.91 8.85
C GLN A 5 6.96 6.49 7.52
N ALA A 6 5.65 6.59 7.35
CA ALA A 6 5.05 7.21 6.18
C ALA A 6 3.81 8.01 6.55
N LYS A 7 3.52 9.04 5.75
CA LYS A 7 2.33 9.87 5.93
C LYS A 7 1.10 9.14 5.38
N CYS A 8 0.09 8.91 6.22
CA CYS A 8 -1.24 8.46 5.80
C CYS A 8 -1.88 9.53 4.89
N GLU A 9 -2.22 9.15 3.67
CA GLU A 9 -2.72 10.08 2.65
C GLU A 9 -4.16 10.58 2.95
N ARG A 10 -4.89 9.89 3.83
CA ARG A 10 -6.25 10.31 4.26
C ARG A 10 -6.25 11.29 5.41
N THR A 11 -5.47 10.99 6.45
CA THR A 11 -5.52 11.75 7.71
C THR A 11 -4.34 12.72 7.85
N GLY A 12 -3.32 12.58 7.00
CA GLY A 12 -2.09 13.34 7.07
C GLY A 12 -1.18 12.99 8.24
N LYS A 13 -1.56 12.04 9.09
CA LYS A 13 -0.73 11.57 10.22
C LYS A 13 0.44 10.74 9.73
N VAL A 14 1.60 10.91 10.35
CA VAL A 14 2.77 10.05 10.13
C VAL A 14 2.66 8.85 11.06
N ILE A 15 2.73 7.65 10.50
CA ILE A 15 2.60 6.38 11.21
C ILE A 15 3.72 5.42 10.81
N PRO A 16 4.03 4.39 11.61
CA PRO A 16 4.88 3.28 11.18
C PRO A 16 4.34 2.64 9.90
N LEU A 17 5.23 2.33 8.96
CA LEU A 17 4.84 1.68 7.69
C LEU A 17 4.09 0.36 7.94
N SER A 18 4.51 -0.39 8.97
CA SER A 18 3.90 -1.66 9.39
C SER A 18 2.47 -1.52 9.91
N GLU A 19 2.04 -0.32 10.30
CA GLU A 19 0.70 -0.04 10.82
C GLU A 19 -0.27 0.49 9.75
N GLY A 20 0.19 0.55 8.50
CA GLY A 20 -0.62 0.99 7.37
C GLY A 20 -0.99 -0.13 6.38
N ALA A 21 -1.79 0.27 5.40
CA ALA A 21 -2.23 -0.53 4.27
C ALA A 21 -2.05 0.26 2.97
N TYR A 22 -1.77 -0.48 1.90
CA TYR A 22 -1.93 0.03 0.54
C TYR A 22 -3.39 -0.17 0.13
N VAL A 23 -4.08 0.91 -0.19
CA VAL A 23 -5.50 0.91 -0.50
C VAL A 23 -5.71 1.29 -1.95
N ALA A 24 -6.34 0.40 -2.70
CA ALA A 24 -6.78 0.67 -4.06
C ALA A 24 -8.22 1.21 -4.06
N SER A 25 -8.52 2.06 -5.04
CA SER A 25 -9.88 2.42 -5.44
C SER A 25 -10.23 1.67 -6.72
N PRO A 26 -10.98 0.56 -6.67
CA PRO A 26 -11.33 -0.28 -7.82
C PRO A 26 -12.04 0.46 -8.95
N GLY A 27 -12.74 1.57 -8.64
CA GLY A 27 -13.38 2.39 -9.67
C GLY A 27 -12.39 3.14 -10.58
N THR A 28 -11.16 3.40 -10.11
CA THR A 28 -10.14 4.15 -10.85
C THR A 28 -8.83 3.40 -11.02
N GLY A 29 -8.57 2.35 -10.24
CA GLY A 29 -7.28 1.66 -10.15
C GLY A 29 -6.19 2.48 -9.42
N GLU A 30 -6.54 3.62 -8.82
CA GLU A 30 -5.60 4.45 -8.05
C GLU A 30 -5.30 3.85 -6.68
N TRP A 31 -4.12 4.13 -6.15
CA TRP A 31 -3.63 3.57 -4.88
C TRP A 31 -3.23 4.66 -3.89
N ALA A 32 -3.34 4.40 -2.59
CA ALA A 32 -2.91 5.29 -1.52
C ALA A 32 -2.35 4.50 -0.32
N PHE A 33 -1.45 5.11 0.46
CA PHE A 33 -1.06 4.58 1.77
C PHE A 33 -1.93 5.15 2.87
N VAL A 34 -2.55 4.28 3.66
CA VAL A 34 -3.57 4.64 4.64
C VAL A 34 -3.31 3.90 5.95
N ALA A 35 -3.56 4.57 7.08
CA ALA A 35 -3.52 3.92 8.39
C ALA A 35 -4.61 2.84 8.49
N THR A 36 -4.31 1.72 9.15
CA THR A 36 -5.29 0.62 9.32
C THR A 36 -6.52 1.03 10.14
N ASP A 37 -6.42 2.08 10.95
CA ASP A 37 -7.51 2.64 11.75
C ASP A 37 -8.19 3.87 11.11
N ALA A 38 -7.76 4.28 9.91
CA ALA A 38 -8.38 5.41 9.23
C ALA A 38 -9.77 5.05 8.69
N PRO A 39 -10.70 6.02 8.55
CA PRO A 39 -12.02 5.77 7.99
C PRO A 39 -11.95 5.09 6.61
N GLU A 40 -12.67 3.98 6.47
CA GLU A 40 -12.84 3.24 5.21
C GLU A 40 -13.82 3.96 4.29
N GLN A 41 -13.62 3.84 2.97
CA GLN A 41 -14.55 4.28 1.95
C GLN A 41 -15.29 3.07 1.35
N PRO A 42 -16.53 3.23 0.84
CA PRO A 42 -17.40 2.12 0.41
C PRO A 42 -16.88 1.25 -0.75
N SER A 43 -15.73 1.56 -1.33
CA SER A 43 -15.09 0.82 -2.41
C SER A 43 -13.64 0.48 -2.13
N ASP A 44 -13.13 0.71 -0.92
CA ASP A 44 -11.72 0.46 -0.64
C ASP A 44 -11.36 -1.01 -0.79
N TYR A 45 -10.24 -1.25 -1.45
CA TYR A 45 -9.58 -2.54 -1.41
C TYR A 45 -8.24 -2.38 -0.70
N SER A 46 -8.14 -2.86 0.54
CA SER A 46 -6.95 -2.67 1.39
C SER A 46 -6.05 -3.91 1.41
N VAL A 47 -4.74 -3.68 1.34
CA VAL A 47 -3.69 -4.67 1.53
C VAL A 47 -2.78 -4.19 2.65
N ALA A 48 -2.87 -4.81 3.83
CA ALA A 48 -2.02 -4.44 4.97
C ALA A 48 -0.53 -4.66 4.61
N VAL A 49 0.31 -3.66 4.88
CA VAL A 49 1.75 -3.74 4.57
C VAL A 49 2.39 -4.90 5.32
N ALA A 50 1.97 -5.13 6.58
CA ALA A 50 2.42 -6.25 7.40
C ALA A 50 2.06 -7.63 6.79
N SER A 51 0.96 -7.74 6.07
CA SER A 51 0.58 -8.99 5.40
C SER A 51 1.45 -9.27 4.19
N LEU A 52 1.80 -8.24 3.42
CA LEU A 52 2.68 -8.35 2.26
C LEU A 52 4.14 -8.66 2.66
N SER A 53 4.64 -8.06 3.74
CA SER A 53 6.02 -8.22 4.21
C SER A 53 6.26 -9.42 5.12
N LYS A 54 5.21 -10.20 5.41
CA LYS A 54 5.25 -11.35 6.32
C LYS A 54 6.27 -12.40 5.88
N SER A 55 6.30 -12.73 4.59
CA SER A 55 7.25 -13.66 3.98
C SER A 55 7.33 -13.45 2.47
N PRO A 56 8.36 -13.98 1.78
CA PRO A 56 8.42 -13.96 0.31
C PRO A 56 7.19 -14.61 -0.36
N GLU A 57 6.66 -15.69 0.20
CA GLU A 57 5.48 -16.39 -0.31
C GLU A 57 4.23 -15.52 -0.20
N ALA A 58 4.09 -14.76 0.91
CA ALA A 58 2.98 -13.83 1.07
C ALA A 58 2.99 -12.73 0.00
N LEU A 59 4.18 -12.22 -0.35
CA LEU A 59 4.32 -11.27 -1.45
C LEU A 59 3.87 -11.88 -2.78
N VAL A 60 4.30 -13.11 -3.09
CA VAL A 60 3.92 -13.81 -4.33
C VAL A 60 2.40 -14.02 -4.40
N ASP A 61 1.79 -14.48 -3.31
CA ASP A 61 0.35 -14.71 -3.21
C ASP A 61 -0.44 -13.42 -3.46
N TRP A 62 -0.07 -12.31 -2.80
CA TRP A 62 -0.73 -11.02 -2.99
C TRP A 62 -0.61 -10.49 -4.42
N VAL A 63 0.56 -10.62 -5.04
CA VAL A 63 0.74 -10.18 -6.44
C VAL A 63 -0.11 -11.01 -7.40
N ALA A 64 -0.15 -12.33 -7.22
CA ALA A 64 -1.01 -13.21 -8.01
C ALA A 64 -2.49 -12.85 -7.83
N HIS A 65 -2.92 -12.69 -6.57
CA HIS A 65 -4.30 -12.32 -6.23
C HIS A 65 -4.75 -10.97 -6.80
N LEU A 66 -3.86 -9.97 -6.81
CA LEU A 66 -4.14 -8.67 -7.44
C LEU A 66 -4.31 -8.82 -8.96
N ASN A 67 -3.48 -9.63 -9.59
CA ASN A 67 -3.55 -9.87 -11.04
C ASN A 67 -4.83 -10.58 -11.50
N GLU A 68 -5.52 -11.28 -10.59
CA GLU A 68 -6.84 -11.88 -10.85
C GLU A 68 -7.98 -10.85 -10.82
N LYS A 69 -7.74 -9.62 -10.35
CA LYS A 69 -8.76 -8.58 -10.25
C LYS A 69 -8.91 -7.83 -11.57
N SER A 70 -10.13 -7.72 -12.07
CA SER A 70 -10.45 -6.99 -13.31
C SER A 70 -10.14 -5.49 -13.26
N TRP A 71 -10.09 -4.90 -12.06
CA TRP A 71 -9.79 -3.48 -11.84
C TRP A 71 -8.30 -3.20 -11.65
N PHE A 72 -7.47 -4.23 -11.49
CA PHE A 72 -6.07 -4.05 -11.16
C PHE A 72 -5.27 -3.56 -12.36
N ASP A 73 -4.53 -2.47 -12.17
CA ASP A 73 -3.60 -1.92 -13.13
C ASP A 73 -2.17 -1.97 -12.56
N PRO A 74 -1.30 -2.87 -13.07
CA PRO A 74 0.08 -3.00 -12.60
C PRO A 74 0.89 -1.71 -12.75
N LYS A 75 0.61 -0.90 -13.77
CA LYS A 75 1.31 0.37 -13.98
C LYS A 75 0.94 1.37 -12.90
N LYS A 76 -0.34 1.48 -12.53
CA LYS A 76 -0.77 2.38 -11.44
C LYS A 76 -0.19 1.98 -10.09
N LEU A 77 -0.06 0.67 -9.83
CA LEU A 77 0.61 0.18 -8.63
C LEU A 77 2.12 0.55 -8.65
N ALA A 78 2.80 0.37 -9.78
CA ALA A 78 4.21 0.74 -9.91
C ALA A 78 4.44 2.27 -9.80
N ASP A 79 3.55 3.06 -10.40
CA ASP A 79 3.54 4.52 -10.27
C ASP A 79 3.29 4.92 -8.81
N PHE A 80 2.41 4.21 -8.09
CA PHE A 80 2.19 4.36 -6.66
C PHE A 80 3.48 4.18 -5.86
N PHE A 81 4.16 3.06 -6.02
CA PHE A 81 5.41 2.81 -5.29
C PHE A 81 6.50 3.83 -5.65
N THR A 82 6.55 4.27 -6.91
CA THR A 82 7.52 5.28 -7.35
C THR A 82 7.31 6.62 -6.63
N ARG A 83 6.06 7.13 -6.56
CA ARG A 83 5.79 8.38 -5.84
C ARG A 83 5.89 8.20 -4.33
N PHE A 84 5.42 7.07 -3.80
CA PHE A 84 5.41 6.80 -2.36
C PHE A 84 6.84 6.73 -1.81
N ARG A 85 7.75 6.06 -2.53
CA ARG A 85 9.18 6.03 -2.21
C ARG A 85 9.79 7.42 -2.18
N LYS A 86 9.49 8.26 -3.18
CA LYS A 86 10.00 9.65 -3.27
C LYS A 86 9.48 10.50 -2.11
N GLN A 87 8.19 10.47 -1.84
CA GLN A 87 7.55 11.29 -0.80
C GLN A 87 8.01 10.96 0.62
N ASN A 88 8.35 9.69 0.87
CA ASN A 88 8.74 9.22 2.20
C ASN A 88 10.24 8.92 2.32
N ASN A 89 11.06 9.33 1.33
CA ASN A 89 12.52 9.13 1.31
C ASN A 89 12.97 7.69 1.57
N LEU A 90 12.23 6.68 1.07
CA LEU A 90 12.47 5.26 1.34
C LEU A 90 13.59 4.65 0.47
N PHE A 91 14.58 5.45 0.07
CA PHE A 91 15.73 4.96 -0.69
C PHE A 91 16.65 4.15 0.24
N HIS A 92 17.01 2.93 -0.15
CA HIS A 92 17.87 2.04 0.65
C HIS A 92 17.28 1.59 2.00
N ALA A 93 15.95 1.63 2.16
CA ALA A 93 15.30 1.03 3.32
C ALA A 93 15.46 -0.50 3.28
N LEU A 94 16.50 -1.02 3.93
CA LEU A 94 16.73 -2.42 4.26
C LEU A 94 16.80 -2.56 5.78
#